data_AF-A0AAW1IEB2-F1
#
_entry.id   AF-A0AAW1IEB2-F1
#
_cell.length_a   1.000
_cell.length_b   1.000
_cell.length_c   1.000
_cell.angle_alpha   90.00
_cell.angle_beta   90.00
_cell.angle_gamma   90.00
#
_symmetry.space_group_name_H-M   'P 1'
#
loop_
_entity.id
_entity.type
_entity.pdbx_description
1 polymer ?
#
loop_
_entity_poly.entity_id
_entity_poly.type
_entity_poly.pdbx_seq_one_letter_code
_entity_poly.pdbx_strand_id
1 'polypeptide(L)'
;MMHAHDIMTNGIKLQLGIYGAPKKIDSLDKYRYLTFVKNTRKNKRVQLSCLPPKSASAQQHLYRLYYQVQMRLGNPLNPEDWGWEIINDGQSYSNVSNTAGEDSYDIDEETREPLLFEESIEIQEDEEGSDEDIIVEVALEDYQSD
;
A
#
# COMPACT_ATOMS: atom_id res chain seq x y z
N MET A 1 6.33 -17.35 -16.32
CA MET A 1 6.91 -16.23 -15.54
C MET A 1 5.77 -15.27 -15.28
N MET A 2 5.49 -14.92 -14.02
CA MET A 2 4.39 -14.03 -13.67
C MET A 2 4.73 -12.59 -14.10
N HIS A 3 3.78 -11.88 -14.70
CA HIS A 3 4.02 -10.51 -15.16
C HIS A 3 4.00 -9.51 -14.00
N ALA A 4 4.72 -8.40 -14.13
CA ALA A 4 4.76 -7.33 -13.14
C ALA A 4 3.35 -6.84 -12.73
N HIS A 5 2.43 -6.76 -13.71
CA HIS A 5 1.04 -6.38 -13.47
C HIS A 5 0.31 -7.35 -12.52
N ASP A 6 0.52 -8.66 -12.67
CA ASP A 6 -0.13 -9.68 -11.84
C ASP A 6 0.39 -9.65 -10.41
N ILE A 7 1.72 -9.46 -10.25
CA ILE A 7 2.38 -9.29 -8.96
C ILE A 7 1.78 -8.09 -8.22
N MET A 8 1.65 -6.94 -8.90
CA MET A 8 1.08 -5.75 -8.29
C MET A 8 -0.39 -5.93 -7.94
N THR A 9 -1.19 -6.45 -8.87
CA THR A 9 -2.64 -6.61 -8.69
C THR A 9 -2.94 -7.51 -7.49
N ASN A 10 -2.26 -8.66 -7.41
CA ASN A 10 -2.45 -9.59 -6.30
C ASN A 10 -1.84 -9.07 -5.00
N GLY A 11 -0.68 -8.40 -5.06
CA GLY A 11 -0.03 -7.81 -3.89
C GLY A 11 -0.83 -6.67 -3.27
N ILE A 12 -1.44 -5.81 -4.08
CA ILE A 12 -2.32 -4.73 -3.59
C ILE A 12 -3.58 -5.32 -2.94
N LYS A 13 -4.19 -6.35 -3.56
CA LYS A 13 -5.34 -7.07 -2.95
C LYS A 13 -4.97 -7.67 -1.58
N LEU A 14 -3.80 -8.30 -1.48
CA LEU A 14 -3.30 -8.84 -0.21
C LEU A 14 -3.14 -7.74 0.85
N GLN A 15 -2.50 -6.61 0.49
CA GLN A 15 -2.35 -5.48 1.41
C GLN A 15 -3.70 -4.92 1.87
N LEU A 16 -4.64 -4.73 0.94
CA LEU A 16 -6.01 -4.31 1.27
C LEU A 16 -6.64 -5.29 2.28
N GLY A 17 -6.46 -6.59 2.10
CA GLY A 17 -6.89 -7.61 3.05
C GLY A 17 -6.24 -7.48 4.44
N ILE A 18 -4.92 -7.28 4.52
CA ILE A 18 -4.17 -7.09 5.78
C ILE A 18 -4.72 -5.89 6.58
N TYR A 19 -5.09 -4.81 5.89
CA TYR A 19 -5.66 -3.62 6.52
C TYR A 19 -7.19 -3.67 6.67
N GLY A 20 -7.83 -4.82 6.42
CA GLY A 20 -9.27 -5.02 6.62
C GLY A 20 -10.15 -4.25 5.64
N ALA A 21 -9.67 -3.96 4.43
CA ALA A 21 -10.45 -3.23 3.45
C ALA A 21 -11.64 -4.06 2.92
N PRO A 22 -12.83 -3.45 2.74
CA PRO A 22 -13.96 -4.11 2.09
C PRO A 22 -13.60 -4.55 0.66
N LYS A 23 -14.10 -5.72 0.22
CA LYS A 23 -13.84 -6.29 -1.12
C LYS A 23 -14.22 -5.38 -2.30
N LYS A 24 -15.11 -4.40 -2.07
CA LYS A 24 -15.53 -3.39 -3.06
C LYS A 24 -14.47 -2.31 -3.31
N ILE A 25 -13.44 -2.22 -2.47
CA ILE A 25 -12.35 -1.25 -2.61
C ILE A 25 -11.14 -1.98 -3.16
N ASP A 26 -10.71 -1.57 -4.34
CA ASP A 26 -9.56 -2.11 -5.08
C ASP A 26 -8.36 -1.15 -5.09
N SER A 27 -8.54 0.09 -4.63
CA SER A 27 -7.52 1.13 -4.57
C SER A 27 -6.99 1.33 -3.15
N LEU A 28 -5.68 1.12 -2.99
CA LEU A 28 -4.96 1.33 -1.72
C LEU A 28 -5.01 2.79 -1.25
N ASP A 29 -4.83 3.75 -2.17
CA ASP A 29 -4.83 5.17 -1.83
C ASP A 29 -6.23 5.65 -1.41
N LYS A 30 -7.28 5.17 -2.09
CA LYS A 30 -8.67 5.44 -1.70
C LYS A 30 -8.95 4.90 -0.32
N TYR A 31 -8.53 3.66 -0.03
CA TYR A 31 -8.72 3.07 1.29
C TYR A 31 -7.92 3.78 2.39
N ARG A 32 -6.68 4.17 2.10
CA ARG A 32 -5.84 4.96 3.01
C ARG A 32 -6.52 6.28 3.38
N TYR A 33 -7.08 7.00 2.41
CA TYR A 33 -7.83 8.23 2.66
C TYR A 33 -9.07 8.00 3.53
N LEU A 34 -9.91 7.01 3.20
CA LEU A 34 -11.09 6.68 3.98
C LEU A 34 -10.74 6.31 5.42
N THR A 35 -9.67 5.55 5.62
CA THR A 35 -9.14 5.18 6.95
C THR A 35 -8.71 6.41 7.73
N PHE A 36 -8.01 7.34 7.08
CA PHE A 36 -7.61 8.62 7.68
C PHE A 36 -8.82 9.43 8.14
N VAL A 37 -9.81 9.63 7.26
CA VAL A 37 -11.04 10.38 7.57
C VAL A 37 -11.82 9.72 8.71
N LYS A 38 -11.93 8.38 8.73
CA LYS A 38 -12.59 7.64 9.82
C LYS A 38 -11.87 7.86 11.15
N ASN A 39 -10.54 7.90 11.14
CA ASN A 39 -9.74 8.10 12.34
C ASN A 39 -9.81 9.53 12.89
N THR A 40 -9.89 10.56 12.04
CA THR A 40 -9.99 11.96 12.48
C THR A 40 -11.33 12.28 13.14
N ARG A 41 -12.43 11.65 12.71
CA ARG A 41 -13.77 11.83 13.30
C ARG A 41 -13.85 11.47 14.79
N LYS A 42 -12.96 10.60 15.27
CA LYS A 42 -12.97 10.11 16.66
C LYS A 42 -12.35 11.09 17.68
N ASN A 43 -11.99 12.32 17.29
CA ASN A 43 -11.30 13.33 18.12
C ASN A 43 -10.04 12.80 18.86
N LYS A 44 -9.48 11.69 18.39
CA LYS A 44 -8.26 11.07 18.88
C LYS A 44 -7.15 11.37 17.88
N ARG A 45 -5.91 11.48 18.36
CA ARG A 45 -4.75 11.59 17.47
C ARG A 45 -4.73 10.39 16.52
N VAL A 46 -4.64 10.65 15.23
CA VAL A 46 -4.54 9.60 14.21
C VAL A 46 -3.21 8.88 14.40
N GLN A 47 -3.27 7.58 14.71
CA GLN A 47 -2.08 6.75 14.70
C GLN A 47 -1.71 6.44 13.25
N LEU A 48 -0.62 7.03 12.77
CA LEU A 48 -0.17 6.88 11.39
C LEU A 48 0.25 5.44 11.05
N SER A 49 0.61 4.64 12.06
CA SER A 49 0.94 3.22 11.93
C SER A 49 -0.23 2.36 11.47
N CYS A 50 -1.47 2.78 11.74
CA CYS A 50 -2.67 2.06 11.31
C CYS A 50 -3.09 2.40 9.87
N LEU A 51 -2.39 3.33 9.21
CA LEU A 51 -2.70 3.67 7.82
C LEU A 51 -2.03 2.67 6.87
N PRO A 52 -2.76 2.17 5.86
CA PRO A 52 -2.17 1.43 4.76
C PRO A 52 -1.06 2.25 4.09
N PRO A 53 0.05 1.66 3.61
CA PRO A 53 1.09 2.40 2.89
C PRO A 53 0.52 3.08 1.64
N LYS A 54 1.24 4.07 1.09
CA LYS A 54 0.90 4.66 -0.22
C LYS A 54 1.09 3.61 -1.32
N SER A 55 0.27 3.65 -2.37
CA SER A 55 0.36 2.74 -3.53
C SER A 55 1.78 2.63 -4.10
N ALA A 56 2.46 3.75 -4.33
CA ALA A 56 3.84 3.75 -4.85
C ALA A 56 4.83 3.02 -3.92
N SER A 57 4.73 3.23 -2.61
CA SER A 57 5.58 2.55 -1.63
C SER A 57 5.26 1.05 -1.55
N ALA A 58 3.99 0.69 -1.64
CA ALA A 58 3.53 -0.69 -1.70
C ALA A 58 4.07 -1.40 -2.95
N GLN A 59 3.96 -0.78 -4.12
CA GLN A 59 4.45 -1.32 -5.39
C GLN A 59 5.96 -1.60 -5.34
N GLN A 60 6.75 -0.63 -4.88
CA GLN A 60 8.20 -0.80 -4.71
C GLN A 60 8.53 -1.96 -3.77
N HIS A 61 7.81 -2.08 -2.64
CA HIS A 61 8.01 -3.19 -1.70
C HIS A 61 7.70 -4.56 -2.33
N LEU A 62 6.60 -4.65 -3.08
CA LEU A 62 6.19 -5.87 -3.78
C LEU A 62 7.22 -6.30 -4.83
N TYR A 63 7.77 -5.35 -5.61
CA TYR A 63 8.83 -5.65 -6.57
C TYR A 63 10.10 -6.17 -5.92
N ARG A 64 10.54 -5.55 -4.82
CA ARG A 64 11.74 -5.99 -4.09
C ARG A 64 11.56 -7.37 -3.48
N LEU A 65 10.39 -7.65 -2.88
CA LEU A 65 10.07 -8.97 -2.35
C LEU A 65 10.06 -10.03 -3.46
N TYR A 66 9.42 -9.74 -4.60
CA TYR A 66 9.40 -10.65 -5.73
C TYR A 66 10.80 -10.98 -6.24
N TYR A 67 11.65 -9.96 -6.44
CA TYR A 67 13.05 -10.14 -6.82
C TYR A 67 13.80 -11.05 -5.84
N GLN A 68 13.69 -10.78 -4.54
CA GLN A 68 14.36 -11.58 -3.50
C GLN A 68 13.93 -13.05 -3.53
N VAL A 69 12.62 -13.31 -3.70
CA VAL A 69 12.10 -14.67 -3.82
C VAL A 69 12.63 -15.37 -5.08
N GLN A 70 12.62 -14.69 -6.23
CA GLN A 70 13.11 -15.27 -7.50
C GLN A 70 14.59 -15.59 -7.46
N MET A 71 15.41 -14.70 -6.86
CA MET A 71 16.83 -14.96 -6.63
C MET A 71 17.05 -16.20 -5.77
N ARG A 72 16.26 -16.38 -4.69
CA ARG A 72 16.34 -17.56 -3.83
C ARG A 72 15.92 -18.85 -4.54
N LEU A 73 15.03 -18.76 -5.52
CA LEU A 73 14.59 -19.89 -6.35
C LEU A 73 15.57 -20.22 -7.49
N GLY A 74 16.66 -19.46 -7.64
CA GLY A 74 17.63 -19.67 -8.72
C GLY A 74 17.18 -19.12 -10.08
N ASN A 75 16.21 -18.20 -10.10
CA ASN A 75 15.76 -17.49 -11.29
C ASN A 75 16.34 -16.07 -11.28
N PRO A 76 17.55 -15.85 -11.82
CA PRO A 76 18.17 -14.54 -11.83
C PRO A 76 17.35 -13.58 -12.71
N LEU A 77 16.92 -12.47 -12.10
CA LEU A 77 16.26 -11.36 -12.78
C LEU A 77 17.21 -10.17 -12.82
N ASN A 78 16.97 -9.22 -13.72
CA ASN A 78 17.71 -7.97 -13.74
C ASN A 78 17.26 -7.07 -12.58
N PRO A 79 18.11 -6.72 -11.60
CA PRO A 79 17.72 -5.97 -10.41
C PRO A 79 17.07 -4.62 -10.69
N GLU A 80 17.50 -3.92 -11.75
CA GLU A 80 16.97 -2.60 -12.13
C GLU A 80 15.49 -2.63 -12.49
N ASP A 81 15.01 -3.73 -13.07
CA ASP A 81 13.60 -3.91 -13.42
C ASP A 81 12.71 -4.08 -12.18
N TRP A 82 13.30 -4.28 -10.98
CA TRP A 82 12.58 -4.59 -9.74
C TRP A 82 12.93 -3.64 -8.58
N GLY A 83 13.33 -2.41 -8.90
CA GLY A 83 13.48 -1.32 -7.91
C GLY A 83 14.79 -1.35 -7.12
N TRP A 84 15.82 -1.97 -7.69
CA TRP A 84 17.20 -1.93 -7.21
C TRP A 84 18.07 -1.10 -8.14
N GLU A 85 18.98 -0.33 -7.57
CA GLU A 85 20.08 0.32 -8.29
C GLU A 85 21.35 -0.50 -8.15
N ILE A 86 22.06 -0.68 -9.26
CA ILE A 86 23.37 -1.33 -9.27
C ILE A 86 24.42 -0.30 -8.85
N ILE A 87 25.15 -0.59 -7.77
CA ILE A 87 26.26 0.24 -7.30
C ILE A 87 27.59 -0.48 -7.61
N ASN A 88 28.61 0.31 -7.98
CA ASN A 88 29.98 -0.15 -8.23
C ASN A 88 30.06 -1.28 -9.26
N ASP A 89 29.66 -0.99 -10.51
CA ASP A 89 29.82 -1.87 -11.68
C ASP A 89 29.33 -3.33 -11.48
N GLY A 90 28.25 -3.52 -10.71
CA GLY A 90 27.65 -4.85 -10.45
C GLY A 90 28.13 -5.56 -9.19
N GLN A 91 28.95 -4.93 -8.35
CA GLN A 91 29.42 -5.54 -7.10
C GLN A 91 28.41 -5.45 -5.95
N SER A 92 27.44 -4.52 -6.01
CA SER A 92 26.44 -4.33 -4.97
C SER A 92 25.11 -3.80 -5.52
N TYR A 93 24.05 -3.94 -4.73
CA TYR A 93 22.72 -3.42 -5.03
C TYR A 93 22.21 -2.54 -3.89
N SER A 94 21.64 -1.37 -4.20
CA SER A 94 20.89 -0.55 -3.25
C SER A 94 19.43 -0.45 -3.64
N ASN A 95 18.61 -0.14 -2.64
CA ASN A 95 17.25 0.29 -2.87
C ASN A 95 17.26 1.65 -3.56
N VAL A 96 16.45 1.82 -4.62
CA VAL A 96 16.14 3.15 -5.16
C VAL A 96 15.52 3.98 -4.02
N SER A 97 16.23 4.99 -3.54
CA SER A 97 15.72 5.96 -2.58
C SER A 97 14.85 6.95 -3.35
N ASN A 98 13.56 7.01 -3.04
CA ASN A 98 12.74 8.15 -3.40
C ASN A 98 13.28 9.36 -2.62
N THR A 99 14.22 10.11 -3.20
CA THR A 99 14.57 11.42 -2.67
C THR A 99 13.32 12.27 -2.81
N ALA A 100 12.69 12.61 -1.68
CA ALA A 100 11.65 13.63 -1.63
C ALA A 100 12.24 14.92 -2.19
N GLY A 101 11.95 15.18 -3.46
CA GLY A 101 12.52 16.29 -4.19
C GLY A 101 11.60 16.66 -5.33
N GLU A 102 10.32 16.86 -5.04
CA GLU A 102 9.36 17.48 -5.97
C GLU A 102 8.05 17.96 -5.32
N ASP A 103 7.82 17.73 -4.03
CA ASP A 103 6.67 18.29 -3.29
C ASP A 103 7.13 19.28 -2.21
N SER A 104 7.88 20.32 -2.59
CA SER A 104 7.98 21.55 -1.79
C SER A 104 6.91 22.50 -2.28
N TYR A 105 5.66 22.30 -1.83
CA TYR A 105 4.64 23.32 -1.99
C TYR A 105 4.97 24.46 -1.03
N ASP A 106 5.39 25.61 -1.57
CA ASP A 106 5.33 26.87 -0.85
C ASP A 106 3.86 27.11 -0.51
N ILE A 107 3.49 26.93 0.75
CA ILE A 107 2.15 27.26 1.23
C ILE A 107 2.14 28.77 1.39
N ASP A 108 1.70 29.48 0.36
CA ASP A 108 1.23 30.85 0.51
C ASP A 108 -0.11 30.82 1.27
N GLU A 109 -0.10 31.49 2.41
CA GLU A 109 -1.22 31.59 3.34
C GLU A 109 -2.33 32.51 2.78
N GLU A 110 -2.96 32.17 1.65
CA GLU A 110 -4.21 32.80 1.24
C GLU A 110 -4.99 32.06 0.14
N THR A 111 -5.64 30.94 0.46
CA THR A 111 -6.87 30.54 -0.25
C THR A 111 -7.90 30.00 0.74
N ARG A 112 -8.50 30.93 1.47
CA ARG A 112 -9.84 30.75 2.02
C ARG A 112 -10.84 30.65 0.86
N GLU A 113 -11.41 29.48 0.63
CA GLU A 113 -12.87 29.24 0.77
C GLU A 113 -13.26 27.78 0.44
N PRO A 114 -14.13 27.15 1.24
CA PRO A 114 -14.53 25.76 1.07
C PRO A 114 -15.73 25.66 0.11
N LEU A 115 -15.53 25.12 -1.09
CA LEU A 115 -16.66 24.65 -1.90
C LEU A 115 -17.03 23.22 -1.46
N LEU A 116 -18.08 23.17 -0.65
CA LEU A 116 -18.94 22.03 -0.37
C LEU A 116 -19.14 21.15 -1.62
N PHE A 117 -18.60 19.93 -1.57
CA PHE A 117 -19.18 18.82 -2.30
C PHE A 117 -19.67 17.80 -1.28
N GLU A 118 -20.84 18.08 -0.72
CA GLU A 118 -21.65 17.07 -0.06
C GLU A 118 -22.18 16.15 -1.16
N GLU A 119 -21.42 15.09 -1.47
CA GLU A 119 -22.02 13.88 -2.01
C GLU A 119 -21.93 12.80 -0.94
N SER A 120 -23.11 12.50 -0.41
CA SER A 120 -23.38 11.60 0.70
C SER A 120 -22.85 10.20 0.40
N ILE A 121 -21.66 9.85 0.92
CA ILE A 121 -21.24 8.44 0.97
C ILE A 121 -21.85 7.84 2.24
N GLU A 122 -23.00 7.20 2.04
CA GLU A 122 -23.69 6.42 3.06
C GLU A 122 -22.84 5.17 3.36
N ILE A 123 -22.10 5.21 4.47
CA ILE A 123 -21.41 4.04 5.00
C ILE A 123 -22.42 3.39 5.94
N GLN A 124 -23.02 2.28 5.50
CA GLN A 124 -23.81 1.42 6.37
C GLN A 124 -22.92 0.94 7.53
N GLU A 125 -23.30 1.31 8.74
CA GLU A 125 -22.75 0.80 9.97
C GLU A 125 -23.40 -0.56 10.24
N ASP A 126 -22.69 -1.64 9.91
CA ASP A 126 -23.00 -2.93 10.49
C ASP A 126 -22.30 -2.98 11.86
N GLU A 127 -23.11 -2.87 12.90
CA GLU A 127 -22.76 -2.97 14.31
C GLU A 127 -22.43 -4.42 14.71
N GLU A 128 -21.59 -4.55 15.73
CA GLU A 128 -21.18 -5.76 16.47
C GLU A 128 -20.15 -6.71 15.82
N GLY A 129 -18.88 -6.40 16.09
CA GLY A 129 -17.80 -7.38 16.11
C GLY A 129 -16.73 -6.93 17.12
N SER A 130 -16.66 -7.64 18.23
CA SER A 130 -15.80 -7.41 19.40
C SER A 130 -14.36 -6.98 19.09
N ASP A 131 -13.87 -6.04 19.89
CA ASP A 131 -12.45 -5.72 20.08
C ASP A 131 -11.70 -6.96 20.60
N GLU A 132 -11.34 -7.87 19.70
CA GLU A 132 -10.29 -8.85 19.96
C GLU A 132 -9.26 -8.72 18.85
N ASP A 133 -7.98 -8.65 19.25
CA ASP A 133 -6.85 -8.70 18.35
C ASP A 133 -6.92 -10.02 17.56
N ILE A 134 -7.55 -9.99 16.38
CA ILE A 134 -7.56 -11.14 15.48
C ILE A 134 -6.16 -11.22 14.88
N ILE A 135 -5.33 -12.05 15.49
CA ILE A 135 -4.18 -12.64 14.82
C ILE A 135 -4.74 -13.41 13.63
N VAL A 136 -4.68 -12.82 12.43
CA VAL A 136 -5.03 -13.52 11.21
C VAL A 136 -3.87 -14.50 10.93
N GLU A 137 -4.04 -15.73 11.38
CA GLU A 137 -3.29 -16.87 10.85
C GLU A 137 -3.72 -17.02 9.38
N VAL A 138 -2.97 -16.39 8.46
CA VAL A 138 -3.22 -16.50 7.02
C VAL A 138 -2.81 -17.91 6.61
N ALA A 139 -3.78 -18.82 6.55
CA ALA A 139 -3.59 -20.14 5.96
C ALA A 139 -3.20 -19.96 4.48
N LEU A 140 -1.97 -20.35 4.15
CA LEU A 140 -1.36 -20.26 2.81
C LEU A 140 -1.99 -21.20 1.78
N GLU A 141 -3.10 -21.86 2.10
CA GLU A 141 -3.61 -23.02 1.35
C GLU A 141 -4.50 -22.63 0.15
N ASP A 142 -4.97 -21.38 0.07
CA ASP A 142 -5.86 -20.93 -1.02
C ASP A 142 -5.12 -20.37 -2.25
N TYR A 143 -3.78 -20.43 -2.29
CA TYR A 143 -2.98 -20.15 -3.49
C TYR A 143 -2.74 -21.43 -4.30
N GLN A 144 -3.82 -22.06 -4.79
CA GLN A 144 -3.73 -23.05 -5.86
C GLN A 144 -4.31 -22.46 -7.14
N SER A 145 -3.43 -22.31 -8.14
CA SER A 145 -3.72 -21.85 -9.50
C SER A 145 -4.65 -22.79 -10.26
N ASP A 146 -5.55 -22.19 -11.05
CA ASP A 146 -6.01 -22.71 -12.34
C ASP A 146 -5.35 -21.92 -13.48
#